data_AF-A0A523LWP1-F1
#
_entry.id   AF-A0A523LWP1-F1
#
_cell.length_a   1.000
_cell.length_b   1.000
_cell.length_c   1.000
_cell.angle_alpha   90.00
_cell.angle_beta   90.00
_cell.angle_gamma   90.00
#
_symmetry.space_group_name_H-M   'P 1'
#
loop_
_entity.id
_entity.type
_entity.pdbx_description
1 polymer ?
#
loop_
_entity_poly.entity_id
_entity_poly.type
_entity_poly.pdbx_seq_one_letter_code
_entity_poly.pdbx_strand_id
1 'polypeptide(L)'
;MLQDKDVSAGRWCNDAPASQGRDGEDSLRLQIDRLKQLGFTVPLLCGTQNDVAGGVPMRISVRNLLQSGTGSEIAIKAILTLLRDHIPLTLSLTDLGRNDAAIDALQRFCEFLQAEIANNNRCGEHLGICVHSHQLPLQAFEAITKSVPGNGPRYVLLDSLQMTPHSNSRLQSGADQNWSFLWRNRMASVPLKPAYGAWVRTACPLLADEVATSVLPVSGTQVPVDSAWLPLSLPLIHFAGDSGELRWDQLLPALASGVELAEKIMDQLCWSQPAQRSDAHLNRRLAMSITGLGDLAARRGLDPENLATLRWLSAIVARIRKTLWQRSGQLARHAGCLPALCGIDPSSGWDDSVHRENWRRHWRVAVEESAVRHRNMLIISPYSVLPTTACSAGYMDLLPVLAYADAWNFADVPEFRGWNLDEYKAFHRRAWAVIQGRKMDLPVAAGV
;
A
#
# COMPACT_ATOMS: atom_id res chain seq x y z
N MET A 1 11.83 -26.82 -42.38
CA MET A 1 10.65 -26.67 -43.24
C MET A 1 9.44 -26.72 -42.32
N LEU A 2 9.11 -25.67 -41.57
CA LEU A 2 8.42 -24.42 -41.95
C LEU A 2 7.05 -24.67 -42.61
N GLN A 3 5.99 -24.54 -41.81
CA GLN A 3 4.73 -23.81 -42.07
C GLN A 3 3.84 -23.99 -40.83
N ASP A 4 3.73 -22.98 -39.94
CA ASP A 4 2.75 -21.88 -39.98
C ASP A 4 1.29 -22.34 -40.06
N LYS A 5 0.55 -22.12 -38.97
CA LYS A 5 -0.86 -21.71 -38.98
C LYS A 5 -1.36 -21.25 -37.60
N ASP A 6 -1.47 -19.93 -37.49
CA ASP A 6 -2.55 -19.14 -36.89
C ASP A 6 -3.03 -19.48 -35.47
N VAL A 7 -2.45 -18.80 -34.49
CA VAL A 7 -3.15 -18.36 -33.28
C VAL A 7 -3.46 -16.88 -33.46
N SER A 8 -4.72 -16.57 -33.75
CA SER A 8 -5.27 -15.22 -33.84
C SER A 8 -5.23 -14.53 -32.47
N ALA A 9 -4.10 -13.88 -32.18
CA ALA A 9 -4.02 -12.87 -31.14
C ALA A 9 -4.95 -11.70 -31.52
N GLY A 10 -6.04 -11.55 -30.77
CA GLY A 10 -6.94 -10.41 -30.89
C GLY A 10 -6.15 -9.10 -30.76
N ARG A 11 -6.17 -8.29 -31.82
CA ARG A 11 -5.73 -6.89 -31.80
C ARG A 11 -6.60 -6.12 -30.80
N TRP A 12 -6.05 -5.85 -29.62
CA TRP A 12 -6.54 -4.78 -28.76
C TRP A 12 -5.93 -3.46 -29.25
N CYS A 13 -6.54 -2.89 -30.30
CA CYS A 13 -6.36 -1.48 -30.61
C CYS A 13 -7.11 -0.67 -29.55
N ASN A 14 -6.34 0.01 -28.70
CA ASN A 14 -6.82 1.12 -27.90
C ASN A 14 -7.02 2.33 -28.82
N ASP A 15 -8.23 2.53 -29.31
CA ASP A 15 -8.72 3.85 -29.69
C ASP A 15 -9.67 4.31 -28.59
N ALA A 16 -9.12 5.00 -27.58
CA ALA A 16 -9.95 5.85 -26.73
C ALA A 16 -10.46 7.00 -27.61
N PRO A 17 -11.78 7.26 -27.69
CA PRO A 17 -12.29 8.34 -28.53
C PRO A 17 -11.85 9.68 -27.94
N ALA A 18 -11.11 10.45 -28.74
CA ALA A 18 -10.55 11.77 -28.42
C ALA A 18 -11.61 12.88 -28.19
N SER A 19 -12.88 12.54 -28.01
CA SER A 19 -13.99 13.49 -27.80
C SER A 19 -14.59 13.49 -26.37
N GLN A 20 -14.06 12.69 -25.42
CA GLN A 20 -14.53 12.67 -24.02
C GLN A 20 -13.85 13.70 -23.09
N GLY A 21 -13.05 14.62 -23.63
CA GLY A 21 -12.07 15.40 -22.86
C GLY A 21 -12.63 16.44 -21.88
N ARG A 22 -13.88 16.91 -22.02
CA ARG A 22 -14.48 17.88 -21.06
C ARG A 22 -15.52 17.25 -20.14
N ASP A 23 -16.45 16.48 -20.70
CA ASP A 23 -17.53 15.85 -19.92
C ASP A 23 -17.00 14.82 -18.90
N GLY A 24 -15.90 14.12 -19.23
CA GLY A 24 -15.25 13.18 -18.32
C GLY A 24 -14.49 13.87 -17.17
N GLU A 25 -13.83 15.00 -17.45
CA GLU A 25 -13.08 15.77 -16.46
C GLU A 25 -14.02 16.43 -15.43
N ASP A 26 -15.13 16.99 -15.90
CA ASP A 26 -16.17 17.56 -15.04
C ASP A 26 -16.85 16.48 -14.18
N SER A 27 -17.04 15.27 -14.73
CA SER A 27 -17.52 14.10 -13.98
C SER A 27 -16.56 13.66 -12.88
N LEU A 28 -15.25 13.57 -13.18
CA LEU A 28 -14.24 13.14 -12.21
C LEU A 28 -14.14 14.14 -11.05
N ARG A 29 -14.04 15.43 -11.34
CA ARG A 29 -14.02 16.49 -10.33
C ARG A 29 -15.25 16.47 -9.44
N LEU A 30 -16.43 16.32 -10.04
CA LEU A 30 -17.68 16.20 -9.28
C LEU A 30 -17.67 14.99 -8.33
N GLN A 31 -17.12 13.84 -8.75
CA GLN A 31 -17.02 12.65 -7.90
C GLN A 31 -16.02 12.87 -6.75
N ILE A 32 -14.90 13.52 -7.01
CA ILE A 32 -13.90 13.88 -5.99
C ILE A 32 -14.49 14.85 -4.96
N ASP A 33 -15.21 15.87 -5.42
CA ASP A 33 -15.83 16.84 -4.51
C ASP A 33 -16.94 16.21 -3.67
N ARG A 34 -17.69 15.25 -4.23
CA ARG A 34 -18.61 14.42 -3.45
C ARG A 34 -17.87 13.58 -2.39
N LEU A 35 -16.72 13.00 -2.70
CA LEU A 35 -15.90 12.30 -1.70
C LEU A 35 -15.46 13.24 -0.58
N LYS A 36 -15.03 14.46 -0.91
CA LYS A 36 -14.66 15.48 0.09
C LYS A 36 -15.84 15.89 0.97
N GLN A 37 -17.03 16.04 0.39
CA GLN A 37 -18.27 16.31 1.14
C GLN A 37 -18.63 15.17 2.11
N LEU A 38 -18.27 13.93 1.77
CA LEU A 38 -18.38 12.76 2.64
C LEU A 38 -17.23 12.66 3.67
N GLY A 39 -16.32 13.65 3.74
CA GLY A 39 -15.22 13.70 4.70
C GLY A 39 -13.95 12.97 4.26
N PHE A 40 -13.87 12.48 3.02
CA PHE A 40 -12.66 11.84 2.50
C PHE A 40 -11.65 12.88 2.00
N THR A 41 -10.38 12.63 2.28
CA THR A 41 -9.27 13.23 1.53
C THR A 41 -8.86 12.27 0.42
N VAL A 42 -8.79 12.77 -0.81
CA VAL A 42 -8.34 12.01 -1.98
C VAL A 42 -7.07 12.70 -2.49
N PRO A 43 -5.88 12.15 -2.21
CA PRO A 43 -4.64 12.75 -2.67
C PRO A 43 -4.43 12.35 -4.14
N LEU A 44 -5.18 13.02 -5.02
CA LEU A 44 -4.98 12.98 -6.46
C LEU A 44 -3.95 14.03 -6.84
N LEU A 45 -3.19 13.71 -7.87
CA LEU A 45 -2.17 14.57 -8.42
C LEU A 45 -2.66 15.02 -9.77
N CYS A 46 -2.80 16.33 -9.95
CA CYS A 46 -3.06 16.92 -11.26
C CYS A 46 -1.81 16.72 -12.11
N GLY A 47 -1.80 15.70 -12.96
CA GLY A 47 -0.75 15.54 -13.96
C GLY A 47 -0.86 16.62 -15.03
N THR A 48 0.20 16.78 -15.83
CA THR A 48 0.23 17.73 -16.96
C THR A 48 -0.83 17.43 -18.02
N GLN A 49 -1.34 16.20 -18.07
CA GLN A 49 -2.34 15.75 -19.05
C GLN A 49 -3.58 15.10 -18.42
N ASN A 50 -3.48 14.47 -17.25
CA ASN A 50 -4.59 13.77 -16.58
C ASN A 50 -4.32 13.60 -15.07
N ASP A 51 -5.38 13.38 -14.29
CA ASP A 51 -5.27 13.06 -12.87
C ASP A 51 -4.71 11.64 -12.64
N VAL A 52 -3.71 11.54 -11.77
CA VAL A 52 -3.05 10.28 -11.37
C VAL A 52 -3.27 10.04 -9.88
N ALA A 53 -3.54 8.79 -9.51
CA ALA A 53 -3.71 8.38 -8.12
C ALA A 53 -2.48 7.65 -7.59
N GLY A 54 -2.08 7.97 -6.35
CA GLY A 54 -1.12 7.17 -5.56
C GLY A 54 0.35 7.27 -5.98
N GLY A 55 0.66 7.52 -7.25
CA GLY A 55 2.01 7.50 -7.81
C GLY A 55 2.47 6.10 -8.24
N VAL A 56 3.77 5.94 -8.51
CA VAL A 56 4.35 4.69 -9.05
C VAL A 56 5.32 4.02 -8.07
N PRO A 57 4.99 2.83 -7.53
CA PRO A 57 5.90 2.02 -6.75
C PRO A 57 6.74 1.10 -7.67
N MET A 58 7.93 1.55 -8.07
CA MET A 58 8.76 0.87 -9.06
C MET A 58 9.91 0.08 -8.42
N ARG A 59 10.18 -1.14 -8.89
CA ARG A 59 11.34 -1.93 -8.46
C ARG A 59 12.53 -1.72 -9.38
N ILE A 60 13.72 -1.47 -8.81
CA ILE A 60 14.95 -1.26 -9.56
C ILE A 60 16.02 -2.24 -9.09
N SER A 61 16.48 -3.11 -10.00
CA SER A 61 17.72 -3.86 -9.80
C SER A 61 18.91 -2.95 -10.09
N VAL A 62 19.61 -2.51 -9.04
CA VAL A 62 20.71 -1.53 -9.17
C VAL A 62 21.85 -2.09 -10.01
N ARG A 63 22.19 -3.37 -9.82
CA ARG A 63 23.20 -4.05 -10.64
C ARG A 63 22.86 -4.01 -12.14
N ASN A 64 21.62 -4.36 -12.50
CA ASN A 64 21.21 -4.41 -13.90
C ASN A 64 21.11 -3.00 -14.50
N LEU A 65 20.75 -2.00 -13.71
CA LEU A 65 20.70 -0.61 -14.18
C LEU A 65 22.09 -0.04 -14.47
N LEU A 66 23.08 -0.38 -13.63
CA LEU A 66 24.47 0.09 -13.78
C LEU A 66 25.27 -0.68 -14.84
N GLN A 67 24.82 -1.88 -15.22
CA GLN A 67 25.39 -2.65 -16.32
C GLN A 67 24.72 -2.19 -17.62
N SER A 68 25.35 -1.23 -18.32
CA SER A 68 24.82 -0.61 -19.55
C SER A 68 24.16 -1.64 -20.48
N GLY A 69 22.89 -1.41 -20.82
CA GLY A 69 22.11 -2.29 -21.70
C GLY A 69 20.67 -1.81 -21.88
N THR A 70 19.95 -2.39 -22.84
CA THR A 70 18.61 -1.93 -23.25
C THR A 70 17.60 -1.86 -22.09
N GLY A 71 17.68 -2.79 -21.13
CA GLY A 71 16.82 -2.75 -19.94
C GLY A 71 17.07 -1.54 -19.03
N SER A 72 18.32 -1.07 -18.94
CA SER A 72 18.69 0.09 -18.15
C SER A 72 18.13 1.39 -18.75
N GLU A 73 18.22 1.52 -20.07
CA GLU A 73 17.69 2.67 -20.83
C GLU A 73 16.17 2.79 -20.69
N ILE A 74 15.46 1.65 -20.77
CA ILE A 74 14.01 1.61 -20.59
C ILE A 74 13.62 2.08 -19.19
N ALA A 75 14.30 1.58 -18.15
CA ALA A 75 14.01 1.96 -16.76
C ALA A 75 14.28 3.44 -16.49
N ILE A 76 15.44 3.96 -16.91
CA ILE A 76 15.76 5.39 -16.76
C ILE A 76 14.78 6.26 -17.54
N LYS A 77 14.47 5.91 -18.79
CA LYS A 77 13.49 6.65 -19.58
C LYS A 77 12.12 6.67 -18.90
N ALA A 78 11.69 5.56 -18.30
CA ALA A 78 10.44 5.50 -17.55
C ALA A 78 10.47 6.42 -16.31
N ILE A 79 11.57 6.41 -15.54
CA ILE A 79 11.75 7.31 -14.38
C ILE A 79 11.69 8.77 -14.82
N LEU A 80 12.48 9.15 -15.83
CA LEU A 80 12.54 10.53 -16.33
C LEU A 80 11.20 11.01 -16.91
N THR A 81 10.42 10.11 -17.51
CA THR A 81 9.06 10.38 -17.99
C THR A 81 8.12 10.70 -16.82
N LEU A 82 8.13 9.87 -15.77
CA LEU A 82 7.32 10.11 -14.58
C LEU A 82 7.68 11.42 -13.88
N LEU A 83 8.98 11.72 -13.75
CA LEU A 83 9.45 12.98 -13.16
C LEU A 83 9.07 14.20 -13.99
N ARG A 84 9.14 14.10 -15.32
CA ARG A 84 8.67 15.16 -16.23
C ARG A 84 7.18 15.46 -16.03
N ASP A 85 6.39 14.42 -15.85
CA ASP A 85 4.94 14.52 -15.72
C ASP A 85 4.51 14.80 -14.26
N HIS A 86 5.47 15.10 -13.38
CA HIS A 86 5.28 15.39 -11.95
C HIS A 86 4.56 14.25 -11.18
N ILE A 87 4.71 13.02 -11.64
CA ILE A 87 4.13 11.85 -10.98
C ILE A 87 5.09 11.37 -9.88
N PRO A 88 4.67 11.35 -8.60
CA PRO A 88 5.45 10.80 -7.51
C PRO A 88 5.79 9.35 -7.76
N LEU A 89 7.03 8.98 -7.44
CA LEU A 89 7.53 7.64 -7.65
C LEU A 89 8.41 7.21 -6.48
N THR A 90 8.38 5.94 -6.13
CA THR A 90 9.23 5.38 -5.08
C THR A 90 9.99 4.21 -5.68
N LEU A 91 11.32 4.29 -5.63
CA LEU A 91 12.21 3.27 -6.15
C LEU A 91 12.56 2.27 -5.05
N SER A 92 12.05 1.05 -5.18
CA SER A 92 12.39 -0.09 -4.32
C SER A 92 13.63 -0.78 -4.87
N LEU A 93 14.79 -0.53 -4.25
CA LEU A 93 16.08 -0.95 -4.76
C LEU A 93 16.40 -2.40 -4.37
N THR A 94 16.88 -3.17 -5.34
CA THR A 94 17.38 -4.54 -5.14
C THR A 94 18.76 -4.74 -5.75
N ASP A 95 19.40 -5.86 -5.42
CA ASP A 95 20.68 -6.29 -5.99
C ASP A 95 21.85 -5.32 -5.76
N LEU A 96 21.84 -4.60 -4.64
CA LEU A 96 22.93 -3.71 -4.23
C LEU A 96 24.25 -4.45 -3.98
N GLY A 97 24.21 -5.71 -3.55
CA GLY A 97 25.39 -6.47 -3.14
C GLY A 97 25.43 -6.67 -1.63
N ARG A 98 26.62 -6.71 -1.04
CA ARG A 98 26.83 -6.87 0.41
C ARG A 98 27.95 -5.95 0.88
N ASN A 99 27.85 -5.48 2.13
CA ASN A 99 28.87 -4.66 2.79
C ASN A 99 29.27 -3.44 1.92
N ASP A 100 30.57 -3.17 1.78
CA ASP A 100 31.10 -2.03 1.04
C ASP A 100 30.62 -2.00 -0.43
N ALA A 101 30.49 -3.17 -1.07
CA ALA A 101 29.98 -3.24 -2.44
C ALA A 101 28.53 -2.73 -2.56
N ALA A 102 27.71 -2.87 -1.51
CA ALA A 102 26.35 -2.33 -1.49
C ALA A 102 26.34 -0.80 -1.33
N ILE A 103 27.29 -0.27 -0.56
CA ILE A 103 27.50 1.18 -0.39
C ILE A 103 27.94 1.79 -1.73
N ASP A 104 28.96 1.20 -2.36
CA ASP A 104 29.47 1.63 -3.66
C ASP A 104 28.40 1.57 -4.75
N ALA A 105 27.62 0.49 -4.80
CA ALA A 105 26.55 0.33 -5.76
C ALA A 105 25.45 1.39 -5.59
N LEU A 106 25.06 1.67 -4.34
CA LEU A 106 24.07 2.72 -4.05
C LEU A 106 24.61 4.09 -4.42
N GLN A 107 25.85 4.40 -4.07
CA GLN A 107 26.48 5.68 -4.39
C GLN A 107 26.52 5.90 -5.90
N ARG A 108 27.04 4.93 -6.66
CA ARG A 108 27.07 5.00 -8.13
C ARG A 108 25.68 5.14 -8.74
N PHE A 109 24.69 4.45 -8.19
CA PHE A 109 23.31 4.58 -8.62
C PHE A 109 22.75 5.98 -8.40
N CYS A 110 22.97 6.56 -7.21
CA CYS A 110 22.49 7.91 -6.89
C CYS A 110 23.18 8.98 -7.73
N GLU A 111 24.51 8.87 -7.94
CA GLU A 111 25.27 9.77 -8.81
C GLU A 111 24.78 9.69 -10.27
N PHE A 112 24.59 8.46 -10.78
CA PHE A 112 24.04 8.23 -12.11
C PHE A 112 22.65 8.83 -12.26
N LEU A 113 21.73 8.56 -11.33
CA LEU A 113 20.37 9.08 -11.37
C LEU A 113 20.34 10.61 -11.27
N GLN A 114 21.19 11.20 -10.43
CA GLN A 114 21.33 12.64 -10.31
C GLN A 114 21.82 13.27 -11.62
N ALA A 115 22.82 12.67 -12.27
CA ALA A 115 23.31 13.12 -13.57
C ALA A 115 22.21 13.05 -14.64
N GLU A 116 21.45 11.95 -14.71
CA GLU A 116 20.34 11.80 -15.65
C GLU A 116 19.22 12.83 -15.41
N ILE A 117 18.86 13.09 -14.16
CA ILE A 117 17.86 14.11 -13.80
C ILE A 117 18.35 15.51 -14.22
N ALA A 118 19.60 15.85 -13.93
CA ALA A 118 20.20 17.14 -14.26
C ALA A 118 20.31 17.34 -15.78
N ASN A 119 20.83 16.35 -16.51
CA ASN A 119 20.99 16.39 -17.97
C ASN A 119 19.65 16.55 -18.70
N ASN A 120 18.56 16.07 -18.12
CA ASN A 120 17.22 16.17 -18.68
C ASN A 120 16.40 17.35 -18.13
N ASN A 121 17.02 18.23 -17.33
CA ASN A 121 16.40 19.39 -16.67
C ASN A 121 15.08 19.01 -15.95
N ARG A 122 15.12 17.95 -15.15
CA ARG A 122 13.97 17.44 -14.39
C ARG A 122 14.08 17.79 -12.90
N CYS A 123 12.93 17.88 -12.24
CA CYS A 123 12.86 18.02 -10.79
C CYS A 123 12.68 16.64 -10.13
N GLY A 124 13.50 16.33 -9.12
CA GLY A 124 13.41 15.10 -8.33
C GLY A 124 12.53 15.19 -7.08
N GLU A 125 11.77 16.28 -6.89
CA GLU A 125 11.08 16.59 -5.63
C GLU A 125 10.25 15.44 -5.05
N HIS A 126 9.56 14.68 -5.91
CA HIS A 126 8.69 13.57 -5.52
C HIS A 126 9.33 12.18 -5.66
N LEU A 127 10.65 12.11 -5.81
CA LEU A 127 11.40 10.86 -5.90
C LEU A 127 11.66 10.29 -4.50
N GLY A 128 10.94 9.22 -4.17
CA GLY A 128 11.18 8.39 -3.00
C GLY A 128 12.16 7.25 -3.27
N ILE A 129 12.85 6.79 -2.23
CA ILE A 129 13.75 5.63 -2.29
C ILE A 129 13.43 4.69 -1.13
N CYS A 130 13.42 3.40 -1.43
CA CYS A 130 13.10 2.34 -0.49
C CYS A 130 14.16 1.22 -0.59
N VAL A 131 14.68 0.78 0.57
CA VAL A 131 15.68 -0.31 0.66
C VAL A 131 15.33 -1.27 1.77
N HIS A 132 15.79 -2.52 1.68
CA HIS A 132 15.77 -3.41 2.85
C HIS A 132 16.91 -3.08 3.81
N SER A 133 16.61 -3.05 5.10
CA SER A 133 17.55 -2.76 6.19
C SER A 133 18.80 -3.65 6.22
N HIS A 134 18.71 -4.88 5.69
CA HIS A 134 19.83 -5.82 5.66
C HIS A 134 20.74 -5.65 4.44
N GLN A 135 20.35 -4.84 3.45
CA GLN A 135 21.14 -4.65 2.24
C GLN A 135 22.34 -3.72 2.47
N LEU A 136 22.21 -2.74 3.37
CA LEU A 136 23.27 -1.79 3.69
C LEU A 136 23.08 -1.13 5.07
N PRO A 137 24.15 -0.57 5.67
CA PRO A 137 24.04 0.24 6.88
C PRO A 137 23.14 1.46 6.67
N LEU A 138 22.24 1.74 7.63
CA LEU A 138 21.27 2.83 7.52
C LEU A 138 21.92 4.22 7.48
N GLN A 139 23.08 4.38 8.13
CA GLN A 139 23.90 5.59 8.09
C GLN A 139 24.36 5.91 6.67
N ALA A 140 24.84 4.89 5.95
CA ALA A 140 25.26 5.04 4.56
C ALA A 140 24.06 5.33 3.66
N PHE A 141 22.94 4.62 3.87
CA PHE A 141 21.70 4.88 3.15
C PHE A 141 21.23 6.34 3.29
N GLU A 142 21.17 6.86 4.53
CA GLU A 142 20.77 8.25 4.78
C GLU A 142 21.75 9.25 4.14
N ALA A 143 23.05 9.05 4.31
CA ALA A 143 24.07 9.95 3.79
C ALA A 143 24.06 10.02 2.26
N ILE A 144 23.97 8.86 1.59
CA ILE A 144 23.99 8.78 0.13
C ILE A 144 22.68 9.31 -0.46
N THR A 145 21.53 8.93 0.10
CA THR A 145 20.24 9.36 -0.49
C THR A 145 19.88 10.83 -0.27
N LYS A 146 20.67 11.56 0.56
CA LYS A 146 20.63 13.03 0.64
C LYS A 146 21.23 13.72 -0.59
N SER A 147 22.06 13.05 -1.40
CA SER A 147 22.57 13.63 -2.65
C SER A 147 21.56 13.56 -3.79
N VAL A 148 20.59 12.65 -3.72
CA VAL A 148 19.53 12.51 -4.72
C VAL A 148 18.61 13.75 -4.65
N PRO A 149 18.36 14.44 -5.77
CA PRO A 149 17.51 15.61 -5.79
C PRO A 149 16.11 15.33 -5.23
N GLY A 150 15.61 16.24 -4.39
CA GLY A 150 14.26 16.21 -3.86
C GLY A 150 14.11 15.64 -2.46
N ASN A 151 12.96 15.91 -1.85
CA ASN A 151 12.63 15.53 -0.48
C ASN A 151 11.62 14.37 -0.43
N GLY A 152 11.55 13.55 -1.49
CA GLY A 152 10.67 12.40 -1.51
C GLY A 152 10.95 11.44 -0.36
N PRO A 153 9.98 10.58 0.00
CA PRO A 153 10.09 9.78 1.20
C PRO A 153 11.24 8.76 1.12
N ARG A 154 11.91 8.52 2.26
CA ARG A 154 12.96 7.51 2.40
C ARG A 154 12.44 6.39 3.28
N TYR A 155 12.16 5.23 2.68
CA TYR A 155 11.63 4.08 3.40
C TYR A 155 12.71 3.03 3.67
N VAL A 156 12.64 2.43 4.84
CA VAL A 156 13.46 1.27 5.21
C VAL A 156 12.52 0.10 5.47
N LEU A 157 12.60 -0.92 4.61
CA LEU A 157 11.87 -2.18 4.77
C LEU A 157 12.55 -2.97 5.88
N LEU A 158 11.85 -3.14 6.99
CA LEU A 158 12.30 -3.93 8.12
C LEU A 158 11.72 -5.34 8.03
N ASP A 159 12.56 -6.33 8.34
CA ASP A 159 12.18 -7.74 8.34
C ASP A 159 12.45 -8.37 9.73
N SER A 160 12.39 -9.71 9.80
CA SER A 160 12.64 -10.43 11.04
C SER A 160 13.99 -10.09 11.68
N LEU A 161 15.01 -9.69 10.91
CA LEU A 161 16.32 -9.32 11.45
C LEU A 161 16.25 -8.13 12.41
N GLN A 162 15.34 -7.18 12.22
CA GLN A 162 15.18 -6.08 13.19
C GLN A 162 14.06 -6.36 14.19
N MET A 163 13.08 -7.17 13.78
CA MET A 163 11.86 -7.36 14.54
C MET A 163 11.94 -8.45 15.62
N THR A 164 12.83 -9.43 15.49
CA THR A 164 13.01 -10.48 16.49
C THR A 164 14.30 -10.29 17.31
N PRO A 165 14.33 -10.66 18.60
CA PRO A 165 15.57 -10.82 19.34
C PRO A 165 16.43 -11.94 18.75
N HIS A 166 17.76 -11.77 18.76
CA HIS A 166 18.70 -12.77 18.25
C HIS A 166 19.61 -13.29 19.37
N SER A 167 19.86 -14.59 19.38
CA SER A 167 20.88 -15.20 20.25
C SER A 167 22.30 -14.86 19.81
N ASN A 168 22.50 -14.57 18.51
CA ASN A 168 23.77 -14.11 17.98
C ASN A 168 24.01 -12.64 18.36
N SER A 169 25.02 -12.40 19.19
CA SER A 169 25.36 -11.06 19.71
C SER A 169 25.70 -10.04 18.62
N ARG A 170 26.31 -10.47 17.50
CA ARG A 170 26.62 -9.58 16.37
C ARG A 170 25.35 -9.14 15.64
N LEU A 171 24.43 -10.07 15.38
CA LEU A 171 23.14 -9.76 14.75
C LEU A 171 22.29 -8.87 15.66
N GLN A 172 22.24 -9.18 16.96
CA GLN A 172 21.53 -8.37 17.95
C GLN A 172 22.09 -6.95 18.02
N SER A 173 23.41 -6.79 18.10
CA SER A 173 24.07 -5.48 18.10
C SER A 173 23.77 -4.68 16.82
N GLY A 174 23.80 -5.32 15.65
CA GLY A 174 23.43 -4.66 14.38
C GLY A 174 21.97 -4.21 14.36
N ALA A 175 21.04 -5.04 14.84
CA ALA A 175 19.63 -4.66 14.96
C ALA A 175 19.43 -3.48 15.93
N ASP A 176 20.12 -3.48 17.07
CA ASP A 176 20.03 -2.40 18.07
C ASP A 176 20.62 -1.07 17.56
N GLN A 177 21.70 -1.13 16.78
CA GLN A 177 22.25 0.04 16.10
C GLN A 177 21.26 0.62 15.09
N ASN A 178 20.58 -0.23 14.30
CA ASN A 178 19.54 0.22 13.38
C ASN A 178 18.38 0.91 14.09
N TRP A 179 17.88 0.33 15.20
CA TRP A 179 16.83 0.95 16.01
C TRP A 179 17.26 2.29 16.61
N SER A 180 18.47 2.35 17.16
CA SER A 180 19.05 3.58 17.72
C SER A 180 19.20 4.68 16.66
N PHE A 181 19.49 4.29 15.42
CA PHE A 181 19.60 5.21 14.29
C PHE A 181 18.23 5.73 13.84
N LEU A 182 17.24 4.84 13.65
CA LEU A 182 15.88 5.22 13.30
C LEU A 182 15.27 6.16 14.35
N TRP A 183 15.45 5.83 15.63
CA TRP A 183 14.99 6.69 16.73
C TRP A 183 15.57 8.10 16.65
N ARG A 184 16.89 8.24 16.50
CA ARG A 184 17.54 9.56 16.44
C ARG A 184 17.12 10.38 15.22
N ASN A 185 16.87 9.73 14.08
CA ASN A 185 16.57 10.39 12.81
C ASN A 185 15.07 10.53 12.50
N ARG A 186 14.17 10.09 13.39
CA ARG A 186 12.72 10.14 13.16
C ARG A 186 12.16 11.54 12.93
N MET A 187 12.84 12.57 13.46
CA MET A 187 12.47 13.99 13.35
C MET A 187 13.37 14.77 12.37
N ALA A 188 14.21 14.09 11.59
CA ALA A 188 15.01 14.76 10.57
C ALA A 188 14.08 15.41 9.52
N SER A 189 14.57 16.43 8.80
CA SER A 189 13.81 17.09 7.73
C SER A 189 13.36 16.11 6.64
N VAL A 190 14.17 15.07 6.39
CA VAL A 190 13.83 13.93 5.54
C VAL A 190 13.99 12.66 6.39
N PRO A 191 12.96 12.26 7.15
CA PRO A 191 13.09 11.15 8.08
C PRO A 191 13.14 9.81 7.34
N LEU A 192 13.92 8.87 7.87
CA LEU A 192 13.85 7.47 7.44
C LEU A 192 12.63 6.81 8.07
N LYS A 193 11.70 6.38 7.23
CA LYS A 193 10.41 5.82 7.64
C LYS A 193 10.49 4.30 7.66
N PRO A 194 10.28 3.63 8.81
CA PRO A 194 10.24 2.18 8.87
C PRO A 194 8.94 1.64 8.27
N ALA A 195 9.03 0.57 7.46
CA ALA A 195 7.88 -0.10 6.87
C ALA A 195 8.06 -1.62 6.92
N TYR A 196 7.01 -2.38 7.25
CA TYR A 196 7.15 -3.81 7.65
C TYR A 196 5.90 -4.71 7.49
N GLY A 197 4.88 -4.26 6.77
CA GLY A 197 3.84 -5.07 6.14
C GLY A 197 4.34 -5.80 4.89
N ALA A 198 4.93 -6.99 5.09
CA ALA A 198 5.47 -7.81 4.01
C ALA A 198 4.42 -8.38 3.03
N TRP A 199 3.12 -8.24 3.33
CA TRP A 199 2.03 -8.79 2.54
C TRP A 199 0.87 -7.81 2.45
N VAL A 200 0.03 -7.94 1.42
CA VAL A 200 -1.33 -7.38 1.40
C VAL A 200 -2.33 -8.54 1.44
N ARG A 201 -3.38 -8.36 2.24
CA ARG A 201 -4.41 -9.35 2.51
C ARG A 201 -5.71 -9.01 1.81
N THR A 202 -6.53 -10.01 1.57
CA THR A 202 -7.87 -9.83 1.02
C THR A 202 -8.91 -10.49 1.91
N ALA A 203 -10.15 -9.99 1.92
CA ALA A 203 -11.26 -10.66 2.58
C ALA A 203 -11.94 -11.70 1.68
N CYS A 204 -11.59 -11.76 0.40
CA CYS A 204 -12.11 -12.77 -0.50
C CYS A 204 -11.37 -14.10 -0.27
N PRO A 205 -12.06 -15.17 0.18
CA PRO A 205 -11.40 -16.45 0.47
C PRO A 205 -10.82 -17.14 -0.77
N LEU A 206 -11.19 -16.69 -1.97
CA LEU A 206 -10.75 -17.25 -3.24
C LEU A 206 -9.48 -16.58 -3.79
N LEU A 207 -8.96 -15.54 -3.12
CA LEU A 207 -7.76 -14.82 -3.53
C LEU A 207 -6.67 -15.02 -2.49
N ALA A 208 -5.45 -15.27 -2.95
CA ALA A 208 -4.28 -15.36 -2.07
C ALA A 208 -3.80 -13.98 -1.62
N ASP A 209 -3.16 -13.93 -0.46
CA ASP A 209 -2.36 -12.78 -0.04
C ASP A 209 -1.19 -12.56 -1.03
N GLU A 210 -0.80 -11.30 -1.23
CA GLU A 210 0.30 -10.92 -2.14
C GLU A 210 1.48 -10.35 -1.36
N VAL A 211 2.70 -10.56 -1.87
CA VAL A 211 3.90 -9.95 -1.30
C VAL A 211 3.89 -8.44 -1.56
N ALA A 212 4.17 -7.67 -0.52
CA ALA A 212 4.27 -6.21 -0.57
C ALA A 212 5.72 -5.77 -0.38
N THR A 213 6.49 -5.70 -1.48
CA THR A 213 7.91 -5.31 -1.45
C THR A 213 8.16 -3.87 -1.90
N SER A 214 7.11 -3.07 -2.08
CA SER A 214 7.22 -1.68 -2.52
C SER A 214 6.34 -0.77 -1.69
N VAL A 215 6.54 0.54 -1.81
CA VAL A 215 5.78 1.54 -1.05
C VAL A 215 5.15 2.54 -2.02
N LEU A 216 3.85 2.78 -1.86
CA LEU A 216 3.11 3.74 -2.65
C LEU A 216 3.56 5.17 -2.25
N PRO A 217 4.01 6.02 -3.20
CA PRO A 217 4.63 7.30 -2.90
C PRO A 217 3.77 8.25 -2.05
N VAL A 218 2.49 8.38 -2.40
CA VAL A 218 1.60 9.38 -1.81
C VAL A 218 1.11 8.97 -0.42
N SER A 219 0.72 7.71 -0.23
CA SER A 219 0.12 7.25 1.03
C SER A 219 1.11 6.54 1.96
N GLY A 220 2.28 6.15 1.46
CA GLY A 220 3.21 5.30 2.20
C GLY A 220 2.67 3.89 2.48
N THR A 221 1.66 3.45 1.72
CA THR A 221 1.11 2.09 1.83
C THR A 221 2.11 1.10 1.26
N GLN A 222 2.42 0.02 1.99
CA GLN A 222 3.17 -1.08 1.41
C GLN A 222 2.28 -1.91 0.48
N VAL A 223 2.76 -2.11 -0.75
CA VAL A 223 1.99 -2.64 -1.87
C VAL A 223 2.84 -3.60 -2.72
N PRO A 224 2.21 -4.46 -3.53
CA PRO A 224 2.90 -5.18 -4.58
C PRO A 224 3.57 -4.20 -5.57
N VAL A 225 4.68 -4.65 -6.16
CA VAL A 225 5.41 -3.86 -7.17
C VAL A 225 4.49 -3.58 -8.36
N ASP A 226 4.60 -2.37 -8.92
CA ASP A 226 3.85 -1.90 -10.09
C ASP A 226 2.32 -2.00 -9.96
N SER A 227 1.80 -2.13 -8.73
CA SER A 227 0.35 -2.18 -8.48
C SER A 227 -0.28 -0.79 -8.45
N ALA A 228 -1.57 -0.76 -8.75
CA ALA A 228 -2.39 0.44 -8.85
C ALA A 228 -3.37 0.52 -7.69
N TRP A 229 -3.31 1.62 -6.94
CA TRP A 229 -4.12 1.84 -5.75
C TRP A 229 -4.71 3.24 -5.76
N LEU A 230 -6.01 3.33 -5.48
CA LEU A 230 -6.67 4.62 -5.22
C LEU A 230 -6.59 4.95 -3.72
N PRO A 231 -5.69 5.86 -3.27
CA PRO A 231 -5.64 6.29 -1.88
C PRO A 231 -6.85 7.13 -1.52
N LEU A 232 -7.45 6.83 -0.37
CA LEU A 232 -8.53 7.58 0.26
C LEU A 232 -8.23 7.66 1.75
N SER A 233 -8.44 8.80 2.39
CA SER A 233 -8.26 8.94 3.84
C SER A 233 -9.52 9.46 4.50
N LEU A 234 -9.95 8.83 5.58
CA LEU A 234 -11.15 9.19 6.35
C LEU A 234 -10.77 9.35 7.83
N PRO A 235 -10.62 10.58 8.33
CA PRO A 235 -10.42 10.84 9.75
C PRO A 235 -11.70 10.52 10.54
N LEU A 236 -11.67 9.48 11.37
CA LEU A 236 -12.85 9.04 12.11
C LEU A 236 -13.34 10.09 13.12
N ILE A 237 -12.45 10.98 13.56
CA ILE A 237 -12.76 12.06 14.48
C ILE A 237 -13.82 13.03 13.92
N HIS A 238 -13.94 13.15 12.59
CA HIS A 238 -14.97 13.97 11.95
C HIS A 238 -16.39 13.37 12.08
N PHE A 239 -16.47 12.08 12.40
CA PHE A 239 -17.72 11.36 12.65
C PHE A 239 -18.00 11.17 14.14
N ALA A 240 -17.16 11.71 15.01
CA ALA A 240 -17.31 11.60 16.46
C ALA A 240 -17.93 12.85 17.08
N GLY A 241 -18.86 12.68 18.02
CA GLY A 241 -19.30 13.76 18.90
C GLY A 241 -18.23 14.17 19.92
N ASP A 242 -18.55 15.12 20.78
CA ASP A 242 -17.64 15.62 21.83
C ASP A 242 -17.29 14.54 22.86
N SER A 243 -18.22 13.62 23.12
CA SER A 243 -18.02 12.44 23.96
C SER A 243 -17.26 11.31 23.28
N GLY A 244 -16.81 11.48 22.02
CA GLY A 244 -16.12 10.44 21.26
C GLY A 244 -17.01 9.28 20.79
N GLU A 245 -18.34 9.43 20.87
CA GLU A 245 -19.28 8.51 20.23
C GLU A 245 -19.31 8.70 18.72
N LEU A 246 -19.20 7.61 17.97
CA LEU A 246 -19.31 7.64 16.51
C LEU A 246 -20.76 7.75 16.07
N ARG A 247 -21.03 8.72 15.20
CA ARG A 247 -22.30 8.91 14.49
C ARG A 247 -22.40 7.90 13.35
N TRP A 248 -22.80 6.67 13.70
CA TRP A 248 -22.86 5.53 12.77
C TRP A 248 -23.82 5.75 11.61
N ASP A 249 -24.91 6.46 11.86
CA ASP A 249 -25.90 6.90 10.87
C ASP A 249 -25.28 7.79 9.78
N GLN A 250 -24.18 8.47 10.06
CA GLN A 250 -23.44 9.29 9.09
C GLN A 250 -22.24 8.53 8.50
N LEU A 251 -21.49 7.82 9.36
CA LEU A 251 -20.26 7.13 8.95
C LEU A 251 -20.53 5.97 7.97
N LEU A 252 -21.53 5.13 8.23
CA LEU A 252 -21.76 3.94 7.38
C LEU A 252 -22.23 4.31 5.96
N PRO A 253 -23.17 5.25 5.78
CA PRO A 253 -23.49 5.74 4.44
C PRO A 253 -22.30 6.40 3.75
N ALA A 254 -21.50 7.20 4.47
CA ALA A 254 -20.31 7.81 3.90
C ALA A 254 -19.30 6.77 3.39
N LEU A 255 -19.04 5.71 4.15
CA LEU A 255 -18.19 4.60 3.72
C LEU A 255 -18.74 3.88 2.49
N ALA A 256 -20.05 3.57 2.48
CA ALA A 256 -20.68 2.89 1.35
C ALA A 256 -20.65 3.75 0.07
N SER A 257 -21.04 5.01 0.16
CA SER A 257 -20.96 5.96 -0.95
C SER A 257 -19.51 6.22 -1.38
N GLY A 258 -18.57 6.20 -0.43
CA GLY A 258 -17.14 6.29 -0.71
C GLY A 258 -16.65 5.17 -1.62
N VAL A 259 -17.04 3.91 -1.35
CA VAL A 259 -16.69 2.76 -2.21
C VAL A 259 -17.29 2.90 -3.62
N GLU A 260 -18.52 3.39 -3.75
CA GLU A 260 -19.17 3.56 -5.06
C GLU A 260 -18.54 4.67 -5.90
N LEU A 261 -18.19 5.79 -5.27
CA LEU A 261 -17.53 6.89 -5.95
C LEU A 261 -16.11 6.48 -6.34
N ALA A 262 -15.39 5.80 -5.45
CA ALA A 262 -14.06 5.27 -5.73
C ALA A 262 -14.05 4.27 -6.91
N GLU A 263 -15.05 3.40 -6.99
CA GLU A 263 -15.25 2.48 -8.12
C GLU A 263 -15.33 3.23 -9.45
N LYS A 264 -16.12 4.32 -9.51
CA LYS A 264 -16.26 5.15 -10.71
C LYS A 264 -14.99 5.92 -11.04
N ILE A 265 -14.31 6.45 -10.02
CA ILE A 265 -13.05 7.19 -10.18
C ILE A 265 -11.97 6.29 -10.77
N MET A 266 -11.86 5.02 -10.34
CA MET A 266 -10.83 4.09 -10.86
C MET A 266 -10.86 3.93 -12.39
N ASP A 267 -12.04 3.98 -13.00
CA ASP A 267 -12.19 3.85 -14.46
C ASP A 267 -11.86 5.16 -15.21
N GLN A 268 -11.82 6.29 -14.50
CA GLN A 268 -11.50 7.62 -15.06
C GLN A 268 -10.04 8.04 -14.85
N LEU A 269 -9.31 7.36 -13.96
CA LEU A 269 -7.92 7.70 -13.64
C LEU A 269 -6.94 7.29 -14.73
N CYS A 270 -5.91 8.11 -14.92
CA CYS A 270 -4.77 7.73 -15.73
C CYS A 270 -3.77 6.93 -14.89
N TRP A 271 -3.47 5.70 -15.34
CA TRP A 271 -2.40 4.90 -14.75
C TRP A 271 -1.17 4.96 -15.65
N SER A 272 -0.09 5.52 -15.12
CA SER A 272 1.07 5.97 -15.90
C SER A 272 1.84 4.83 -16.55
N GLN A 273 1.89 3.66 -15.91
CA GLN A 273 2.60 2.48 -16.40
C GLN A 273 1.66 1.41 -16.96
N PRO A 274 2.05 0.66 -18.01
CA PRO A 274 1.25 -0.45 -18.54
C PRO A 274 0.89 -1.51 -17.49
N ALA A 275 1.84 -1.85 -16.61
CA ALA A 275 1.63 -2.79 -15.51
C ALA A 275 0.56 -2.28 -14.53
N GLN A 276 0.61 -1.00 -14.15
CA GLN A 276 -0.41 -0.38 -13.30
C GLN A 276 -1.79 -0.35 -13.98
N ARG A 277 -1.89 -0.06 -15.29
CA ARG A 277 -3.17 -0.13 -16.02
C ARG A 277 -3.78 -1.53 -15.94
N SER A 278 -2.96 -2.55 -16.15
CA SER A 278 -3.38 -3.95 -16.05
C SER A 278 -3.83 -4.28 -14.62
N ASP A 279 -3.04 -3.92 -13.61
CA ASP A 279 -3.38 -4.17 -12.20
C ASP A 279 -4.65 -3.42 -11.76
N ALA A 280 -4.83 -2.17 -12.17
CA ALA A 280 -6.02 -1.38 -11.86
C ALA A 280 -7.29 -2.05 -12.38
N HIS A 281 -7.25 -2.53 -13.63
CA HIS A 281 -8.36 -3.23 -14.25
C HIS A 281 -8.65 -4.56 -13.54
N LEU A 282 -7.61 -5.37 -13.29
CA LEU A 282 -7.76 -6.71 -12.76
C LEU A 282 -8.12 -6.74 -11.27
N ASN A 283 -7.51 -5.87 -10.47
CA ASN A 283 -7.50 -5.96 -9.01
C ASN A 283 -8.29 -4.86 -8.30
N ARG A 284 -8.62 -3.75 -8.99
CA ARG A 284 -9.54 -2.70 -8.49
C ARG A 284 -9.29 -2.33 -7.03
N ARG A 285 -8.06 -1.92 -6.69
CA ARG A 285 -7.59 -1.79 -5.30
C ARG A 285 -7.89 -0.41 -4.74
N LEU A 286 -8.56 -0.38 -3.59
CA LEU A 286 -8.76 0.84 -2.82
C LEU A 286 -7.80 0.84 -1.62
N ALA A 287 -7.16 1.98 -1.38
CA ALA A 287 -6.36 2.23 -0.18
C ALA A 287 -7.13 3.16 0.76
N MET A 288 -8.28 2.71 1.27
CA MET A 288 -9.12 3.48 2.21
C MET A 288 -8.53 3.42 3.63
N SER A 289 -7.77 4.46 3.95
CA SER A 289 -7.13 4.67 5.24
C SER A 289 -8.13 5.28 6.24
N ILE A 290 -8.28 4.64 7.39
CA ILE A 290 -8.97 5.26 8.55
C ILE A 290 -7.93 5.76 9.54
N THR A 291 -8.12 6.97 10.06
CA THR A 291 -7.20 7.59 11.03
C THR A 291 -7.93 8.06 12.28
N GLY A 292 -7.17 8.39 13.34
CA GLY A 292 -7.70 8.93 14.58
C GLY A 292 -8.32 7.89 15.54
N LEU A 293 -7.92 6.61 15.47
CA LEU A 293 -8.38 5.59 16.42
C LEU A 293 -7.94 5.93 17.85
N GLY A 294 -6.69 6.36 18.02
CA GLY A 294 -6.18 6.85 19.30
C GLY A 294 -6.92 8.07 19.80
N ASP A 295 -7.23 9.03 18.91
CA ASP A 295 -7.99 10.23 19.25
C ASP A 295 -9.41 9.91 19.74
N LEU A 296 -10.05 8.89 19.16
CA LEU A 296 -11.37 8.44 19.63
C LEU A 296 -11.31 7.87 21.05
N ALA A 297 -10.30 7.05 21.36
CA ALA A 297 -10.10 6.50 22.71
C ALA A 297 -9.78 7.62 23.71
N ALA A 298 -8.88 8.53 23.35
CA ALA A 298 -8.50 9.67 24.17
C ALA A 298 -9.69 10.60 24.45
N ARG A 299 -10.52 10.90 23.44
CA ARG A 299 -11.70 11.76 23.59
C ARG A 299 -12.74 11.16 24.54
N ARG A 300 -12.85 9.83 24.59
CA ARG A 300 -13.70 9.12 25.57
C ARG A 300 -13.08 9.00 26.96
N GLY A 301 -11.84 9.44 27.15
CA GLY A 301 -11.09 9.22 28.40
C GLY A 301 -10.88 7.74 28.70
N LEU A 302 -10.81 6.89 27.67
CA LEU A 302 -10.59 5.46 27.85
C LEU A 302 -9.11 5.18 28.12
N ASP A 303 -8.86 4.26 29.04
CA ASP A 303 -7.53 3.73 29.31
C ASP A 303 -7.09 2.81 28.15
N PRO A 304 -6.02 3.13 27.40
CA PRO A 304 -5.56 2.31 26.28
C PRO A 304 -5.03 0.94 26.69
N GLU A 305 -4.60 0.76 27.94
CA GLU A 305 -4.10 -0.53 28.46
C GLU A 305 -5.25 -1.48 28.84
N ASN A 306 -6.47 -0.95 28.95
CA ASN A 306 -7.65 -1.75 29.26
C ASN A 306 -8.13 -2.55 28.05
N LEU A 307 -8.27 -3.86 28.21
CA LEU A 307 -8.82 -4.77 27.19
C LEU A 307 -10.20 -4.33 26.67
N ALA A 308 -11.03 -3.68 27.50
CA ALA A 308 -12.32 -3.14 27.08
C ALA A 308 -12.17 -2.07 25.98
N THR A 309 -11.14 -1.22 26.07
CA THR A 309 -10.81 -0.19 25.07
C THR A 309 -10.41 -0.83 23.75
N LEU A 310 -9.54 -1.85 23.80
CA LEU A 310 -9.18 -2.63 22.61
C LEU A 310 -10.41 -3.30 21.96
N ARG A 311 -11.26 -3.94 22.76
CA ARG A 311 -12.49 -4.59 22.26
C ARG A 311 -13.44 -3.60 21.59
N TRP A 312 -13.60 -2.43 22.18
CA TRP A 312 -14.42 -1.36 21.64
C TRP A 312 -13.87 -0.84 20.30
N LEU A 313 -12.57 -0.52 20.20
CA LEU A 313 -11.96 -0.13 18.92
C LEU A 313 -11.99 -1.25 17.88
N SER A 314 -11.77 -2.50 18.29
CA SER A 314 -11.86 -3.67 17.40
C SER A 314 -13.27 -3.81 16.83
N ALA A 315 -14.31 -3.60 17.64
CA ALA A 315 -15.70 -3.62 17.16
C ALA A 315 -15.98 -2.49 16.15
N ILE A 316 -15.38 -1.30 16.35
CA ILE A 316 -15.47 -0.19 15.39
C ILE A 316 -14.87 -0.59 14.04
N VAL A 317 -13.61 -1.02 14.06
CA VAL A 317 -12.87 -1.35 12.83
C VAL A 317 -13.50 -2.56 12.12
N ALA A 318 -13.96 -3.57 12.86
CA ALA A 318 -14.69 -4.70 12.32
C ALA A 318 -15.97 -4.28 11.61
N ARG A 319 -16.73 -3.34 12.18
CA ARG A 319 -17.97 -2.81 11.57
C ARG A 319 -17.70 -1.99 10.31
N ILE A 320 -16.63 -1.19 10.30
CA ILE A 320 -16.16 -0.47 9.11
C ILE A 320 -15.78 -1.47 8.03
N ARG A 321 -14.90 -2.43 8.33
CA ARG A 321 -14.46 -3.48 7.40
C ARG A 321 -15.67 -4.22 6.80
N LYS A 322 -16.60 -4.67 7.65
CA LYS A 322 -17.83 -5.35 7.21
C LYS A 322 -18.62 -4.51 6.23
N THR A 323 -18.77 -3.21 6.49
CA THR A 323 -19.53 -2.29 5.64
C THR A 323 -18.89 -2.13 4.27
N LEU A 324 -17.57 -1.94 4.22
CA LEU A 324 -16.81 -1.84 2.96
C LEU A 324 -16.96 -3.11 2.11
N TRP A 325 -16.77 -4.28 2.74
CA TRP A 325 -16.87 -5.58 2.06
C TRP A 325 -18.30 -5.93 1.63
N GLN A 326 -19.31 -5.58 2.43
CA GLN A 326 -20.71 -5.69 2.01
C GLN A 326 -21.00 -4.81 0.79
N ARG A 327 -20.49 -3.57 0.75
CA ARG A 327 -20.72 -2.70 -0.41
C ARG A 327 -19.98 -3.20 -1.66
N SER A 328 -18.76 -3.69 -1.50
CA SER A 328 -18.00 -4.33 -2.58
C SER A 328 -18.71 -5.55 -3.17
N GLY A 329 -19.33 -6.40 -2.33
CA GLY A 329 -20.14 -7.53 -2.79
C GLY A 329 -21.43 -7.10 -3.50
N GLN A 330 -22.09 -6.04 -3.03
CA GLN A 330 -23.25 -5.46 -3.73
C GLN A 330 -22.87 -4.92 -5.11
N LEU A 331 -21.73 -4.24 -5.22
CA LEU A 331 -21.20 -3.79 -6.51
C LEU A 331 -20.87 -4.96 -7.43
N ALA A 332 -20.34 -6.06 -6.90
CA ALA A 332 -20.06 -7.25 -7.71
C ALA A 332 -21.33 -7.83 -8.37
N ARG A 333 -22.48 -7.77 -7.70
CA ARG A 333 -23.77 -8.23 -8.25
C ARG A 333 -24.30 -7.33 -9.37
N HIS A 334 -23.98 -6.04 -9.35
CA HIS A 334 -24.51 -5.06 -10.32
C HIS A 334 -23.54 -4.75 -11.46
N ALA A 335 -22.24 -4.76 -11.20
CA ALA A 335 -21.17 -4.38 -12.14
C ALA A 335 -20.25 -5.55 -12.53
N GLY A 336 -20.50 -6.75 -12.00
CA GLY A 336 -19.71 -7.97 -12.22
C GLY A 336 -18.62 -8.19 -11.16
N CYS A 337 -18.20 -9.45 -11.00
CA CYS A 337 -17.09 -9.84 -10.11
C CYS A 337 -15.80 -9.08 -10.39
N LEU A 338 -14.90 -9.04 -9.41
CA LEU A 338 -13.52 -8.62 -9.61
C LEU A 338 -12.91 -9.42 -10.79
N PRO A 339 -12.35 -8.77 -11.83
CA PRO A 339 -11.87 -9.50 -13.01
C PRO A 339 -10.80 -10.55 -12.70
N ALA A 340 -9.92 -10.31 -11.72
CA ALA A 340 -8.94 -11.29 -11.26
C ALA A 340 -9.56 -12.59 -10.72
N LEU A 341 -10.80 -12.56 -10.19
CA LEU A 341 -11.53 -13.78 -9.81
C LEU A 341 -12.08 -14.50 -11.03
N CYS A 342 -12.64 -13.74 -11.97
CA CYS A 342 -13.34 -14.30 -13.12
C CYS A 342 -12.35 -14.94 -14.13
N GLY A 343 -11.07 -14.56 -14.11
CA GLY A 343 -10.01 -15.12 -14.95
C GLY A 343 -9.39 -16.44 -14.46
N ILE A 344 -9.80 -16.95 -13.29
CA ILE A 344 -9.29 -18.21 -12.74
C ILE A 344 -10.20 -19.36 -13.22
N ASP A 345 -9.67 -20.30 -14.00
CA ASP A 345 -10.31 -21.59 -14.27
C ASP A 345 -9.57 -22.70 -13.49
N PRO A 346 -10.03 -23.06 -12.28
CA PRO A 346 -9.40 -24.12 -11.50
C PRO A 346 -9.59 -25.51 -12.13
N SER A 347 -10.44 -25.63 -13.16
CA SER A 347 -10.71 -26.87 -13.85
C SER A 347 -9.74 -27.17 -15.00
N SER A 348 -8.91 -26.19 -15.39
CA SER A 348 -8.02 -26.25 -16.56
C SER A 348 -7.00 -27.39 -16.56
N GLY A 349 -6.66 -27.94 -15.38
CA GLY A 349 -5.72 -29.05 -15.22
C GLY A 349 -6.34 -30.45 -15.22
N TRP A 350 -7.66 -30.60 -15.39
CA TRP A 350 -8.32 -31.92 -15.34
C TRP A 350 -8.60 -32.46 -16.74
N ASP A 351 -8.12 -33.67 -17.02
CA ASP A 351 -8.33 -34.35 -18.31
C ASP A 351 -9.75 -34.91 -18.48
N ASP A 352 -10.40 -35.32 -17.38
CA ASP A 352 -11.76 -35.85 -17.42
C ASP A 352 -12.83 -34.74 -17.50
N SER A 353 -13.69 -34.85 -18.51
CA SER A 353 -14.79 -33.92 -18.76
C SER A 353 -15.81 -33.85 -17.62
N VAL A 354 -16.08 -34.96 -16.91
CA VAL A 354 -17.06 -34.99 -15.82
C VAL A 354 -16.51 -34.28 -14.59
N HIS A 355 -15.26 -34.58 -14.20
CA HIS A 355 -14.57 -33.88 -13.10
C HIS A 355 -14.40 -32.39 -13.41
N ARG A 356 -14.05 -32.04 -14.65
CA ARG A 356 -13.91 -30.64 -15.09
C ARG A 356 -15.22 -29.87 -14.93
N GLU A 357 -16.35 -30.43 -15.40
CA GLU A 357 -17.65 -29.77 -15.26
C GLU A 357 -18.10 -29.69 -13.80
N ASN A 358 -17.82 -30.71 -12.99
CA ASN A 358 -18.11 -30.69 -11.56
C ASN A 358 -17.35 -29.55 -10.85
N TRP A 359 -16.05 -29.45 -11.09
CA TRP A 359 -15.23 -28.36 -10.56
C TRP A 359 -15.69 -26.98 -11.04
N ARG A 360 -16.05 -26.83 -12.32
CA ARG A 360 -16.62 -25.57 -12.84
C ARG A 360 -17.91 -25.18 -12.16
N ARG A 361 -18.75 -26.14 -11.79
CA ARG A 361 -19.99 -25.88 -11.05
C ARG A 361 -19.68 -25.42 -9.62
N HIS A 362 -18.84 -26.14 -8.89
CA HIS A 362 -18.44 -25.77 -7.54
C HIS A 362 -17.73 -24.41 -7.51
N TRP A 363 -16.86 -24.13 -8.48
CA TRP A 363 -16.20 -22.84 -8.61
C TRP A 363 -17.20 -21.70 -8.84
N ARG A 364 -18.19 -21.89 -9.74
CA ARG A 364 -19.25 -20.90 -9.97
C ARG A 364 -20.02 -20.58 -8.69
N VAL A 365 -20.42 -21.61 -7.93
CA VAL A 365 -21.10 -21.44 -6.63
C VAL A 365 -20.21 -20.68 -5.65
N ALA A 366 -18.93 -21.07 -5.52
CA ALA A 366 -17.99 -20.39 -4.62
C ALA A 366 -17.80 -18.91 -4.99
N VAL A 367 -17.69 -18.61 -6.30
CA VAL A 367 -17.60 -17.24 -6.81
C VAL A 367 -18.89 -16.47 -6.51
N GLU A 368 -20.08 -17.04 -6.76
CA GLU A 368 -21.36 -16.38 -6.47
C GLU A 368 -21.51 -16.02 -4.97
N GLU A 369 -21.06 -16.91 -4.09
CA GLU A 369 -21.11 -16.71 -2.63
C GLU A 369 -20.06 -15.72 -2.11
N SER A 370 -18.89 -15.67 -2.75
CA SER A 370 -17.72 -14.90 -2.30
C SER A 370 -17.41 -13.69 -3.17
N ALA A 371 -18.27 -13.37 -4.15
CA ALA A 371 -18.03 -12.34 -5.14
C ALA A 371 -17.86 -10.97 -4.49
N VAL A 372 -16.77 -10.31 -4.86
CA VAL A 372 -16.43 -8.94 -4.45
C VAL A 372 -15.99 -8.17 -5.68
N ARG A 373 -16.10 -6.84 -5.65
CA ARG A 373 -15.68 -5.97 -6.75
C ARG A 373 -14.24 -5.49 -6.61
N HIS A 374 -13.73 -5.44 -5.38
CA HIS A 374 -12.43 -4.90 -5.02
C HIS A 374 -11.58 -5.97 -4.33
N ARG A 375 -10.28 -6.01 -4.64
CA ARG A 375 -9.36 -6.97 -4.02
C ARG A 375 -8.91 -6.58 -2.61
N ASN A 376 -8.66 -5.29 -2.39
CA ASN A 376 -8.21 -4.72 -1.13
C ASN A 376 -8.96 -3.41 -0.91
N MET A 377 -9.29 -3.08 0.35
CA MET A 377 -9.96 -1.82 0.65
C MET A 377 -9.43 -1.13 1.91
N LEU A 378 -9.36 -1.82 3.05
CA LEU A 378 -9.10 -1.16 4.33
C LEU A 378 -7.60 -1.06 4.61
N ILE A 379 -7.11 0.16 4.79
CA ILE A 379 -5.72 0.43 5.21
C ILE A 379 -5.74 1.02 6.61
N ILE A 380 -4.82 0.56 7.47
CA ILE A 380 -4.65 1.14 8.80
C ILE A 380 -3.16 1.36 9.03
N SER A 381 -2.78 2.59 9.41
CA SER A 381 -1.43 2.84 9.90
C SER A 381 -1.30 2.33 11.34
N PRO A 382 -0.18 1.70 11.72
CA PRO A 382 0.13 1.48 13.14
C PRO A 382 0.03 2.76 13.97
N TYR A 383 0.36 3.91 13.39
CA TYR A 383 0.31 5.20 14.07
C TYR A 383 -1.12 5.68 14.35
N SER A 384 -2.14 5.11 13.69
CA SER A 384 -3.54 5.52 13.86
C SER A 384 -4.06 5.28 15.27
N VAL A 385 -3.45 4.34 16.01
CA VAL A 385 -3.81 4.06 17.41
C VAL A 385 -3.21 5.06 18.38
N LEU A 386 -2.27 5.90 17.94
CA LEU A 386 -1.65 6.93 18.76
C LEU A 386 -2.48 8.22 18.65
N PRO A 387 -2.88 8.85 19.77
CA PRO A 387 -3.59 10.12 19.74
C PRO A 387 -2.64 11.27 19.38
N THR A 388 -3.19 12.34 18.82
CA THR A 388 -2.44 13.50 18.35
C THR A 388 -1.85 14.32 19.51
N THR A 389 -2.52 14.38 20.66
CA THR A 389 -2.17 15.31 21.76
C THR A 389 -1.63 14.66 23.04
N ALA A 390 -1.95 13.39 23.32
CA ALA A 390 -1.62 12.74 24.59
C ALA A 390 -1.13 11.29 24.39
N CYS A 391 -0.02 11.13 23.66
CA CYS A 391 0.52 9.83 23.29
C CYS A 391 1.40 9.24 24.41
N SER A 392 0.92 8.16 25.05
CA SER A 392 1.70 7.34 25.98
C SER A 392 2.02 5.96 25.38
N ALA A 393 3.01 5.28 25.96
CA ALA A 393 3.38 3.92 25.60
C ALA A 393 2.20 2.92 25.67
N GLY A 394 1.23 3.13 26.58
CA GLY A 394 0.06 2.28 26.75
C GLY A 394 -0.81 2.10 25.49
N TYR A 395 -0.79 3.07 24.56
CA TYR A 395 -1.50 2.95 23.28
C TYR A 395 -0.96 1.83 22.37
N MET A 396 0.22 1.26 22.68
CA MET A 396 0.70 0.03 22.05
C MET A 396 -0.27 -1.15 22.22
N ASP A 397 -1.04 -1.19 23.30
CA ASP A 397 -1.95 -2.30 23.60
C ASP A 397 -3.19 -2.30 22.68
N LEU A 398 -3.39 -1.21 21.93
CA LEU A 398 -4.43 -1.08 20.92
C LEU A 398 -4.00 -1.55 19.52
N LEU A 399 -2.71 -1.87 19.31
CA LEU A 399 -2.18 -2.38 18.03
C LEU A 399 -2.88 -3.63 17.47
N PRO A 400 -3.50 -4.55 18.26
CA PRO A 400 -4.24 -5.68 17.70
C PRO A 400 -5.36 -5.29 16.72
N VAL A 401 -5.87 -4.06 16.75
CA VAL A 401 -6.85 -3.57 15.75
C VAL A 401 -6.31 -3.59 14.32
N LEU A 402 -4.99 -3.60 14.13
CA LEU A 402 -4.34 -3.70 12.82
C LEU A 402 -4.63 -5.02 12.11
N ALA A 403 -5.07 -6.06 12.83
CA ALA A 403 -5.43 -7.36 12.25
C ALA A 403 -6.61 -7.26 11.26
N TYR A 404 -7.43 -6.22 11.38
CA TYR A 404 -8.55 -5.97 10.48
C TYR A 404 -8.16 -5.28 9.17
N ALA A 405 -6.93 -4.78 9.01
CA ALA A 405 -6.51 -4.15 7.77
C ALA A 405 -6.24 -5.18 6.65
N ASP A 406 -6.38 -4.72 5.41
CA ASP A 406 -5.98 -5.42 4.20
C ASP A 406 -4.53 -5.05 3.81
N ALA A 407 -4.08 -3.83 4.10
CA ALA A 407 -2.66 -3.44 4.05
C ALA A 407 -2.35 -2.32 5.06
N TRP A 408 -1.09 -1.90 5.15
CA TRP A 408 -0.63 -0.93 6.14
C TRP A 408 0.15 0.20 5.50
N ASN A 409 0.00 1.40 6.06
CA ASN A 409 0.73 2.58 5.62
C ASN A 409 1.65 3.12 6.72
N PHE A 410 2.75 3.76 6.30
CA PHE A 410 3.83 4.19 7.18
C PHE A 410 4.28 5.64 6.94
N ALA A 411 3.48 6.44 6.22
CA ALA A 411 3.86 7.81 5.84
C ALA A 411 3.91 8.77 7.03
N ASP A 412 2.93 8.71 7.93
CA ASP A 412 2.72 9.73 8.98
C ASP A 412 3.35 9.30 10.31
N VAL A 413 4.68 9.19 10.33
CA VAL A 413 5.42 8.83 11.54
C VAL A 413 5.26 9.95 12.58
N PRO A 414 4.68 9.69 13.76
CA PRO A 414 4.54 10.70 14.80
C PRO A 414 5.87 10.94 15.49
N GLU A 415 5.96 12.01 16.27
CA GLU A 415 7.20 12.39 16.94
C GLU A 415 7.61 11.45 18.08
N PHE A 416 6.65 10.66 18.59
CA PHE A 416 6.80 9.85 19.82
C PHE A 416 7.29 10.70 21.01
N ARG A 417 6.65 11.86 21.24
CA ARG A 417 6.99 12.74 22.37
C ARG A 417 6.82 12.00 23.69
N GLY A 418 7.83 12.09 24.56
CA GLY A 418 7.82 11.45 25.88
C GLY A 418 8.20 9.97 25.89
N TRP A 419 8.47 9.37 24.72
CA TRP A 419 8.89 7.97 24.64
C TRP A 419 10.42 7.84 24.69
N ASN A 420 10.90 6.68 25.09
CA ASN A 420 12.29 6.28 24.97
C ASN A 420 12.52 5.29 23.79
N LEU A 421 13.78 4.95 23.54
CA LEU A 421 14.17 4.04 22.45
C LEU A 421 13.52 2.65 22.57
N ASP A 422 13.43 2.11 23.78
CA ASP A 422 12.89 0.77 24.01
C ASP A 422 11.38 0.72 23.77
N GLU A 423 10.64 1.77 24.15
CA GLU A 423 9.21 1.92 23.86
C GLU A 423 8.96 2.05 22.35
N TYR A 424 9.75 2.88 21.66
CA TYR A 424 9.68 3.02 20.21
C TYR A 424 9.92 1.69 19.49
N LYS A 425 10.96 0.96 19.91
CA LYS A 425 11.28 -0.38 19.40
C LYS A 425 10.16 -1.38 19.71
N ALA A 426 9.61 -1.35 20.92
CA ALA A 426 8.52 -2.23 21.34
C ALA A 426 7.26 -2.00 20.50
N PHE A 427 6.90 -0.74 20.22
CA PHE A 427 5.76 -0.40 19.37
C PHE A 427 5.89 -1.01 17.98
N HIS A 428 7.02 -0.80 17.31
CA HIS A 428 7.23 -1.34 15.97
C HIS A 428 7.24 -2.87 15.94
N ARG A 429 7.86 -3.52 16.95
CA ARG A 429 7.87 -4.99 17.05
C ARG A 429 6.50 -5.57 17.32
N ARG A 430 5.70 -4.96 18.20
CA ARG A 430 4.32 -5.37 18.47
C ARG A 430 3.44 -5.18 17.24
N ALA A 431 3.55 -4.04 16.57
CA ALA A 431 2.82 -3.78 15.33
C ALA A 431 3.17 -4.82 14.26
N TRP A 432 4.47 -5.09 14.06
CA TRP A 432 4.92 -6.14 13.15
C TRP A 432 4.37 -7.51 13.52
N ALA A 433 4.39 -7.91 14.81
CA ALA A 433 3.85 -9.19 15.24
C ALA A 433 2.37 -9.36 14.89
N VAL A 434 1.53 -8.32 15.09
CA VAL A 434 0.11 -8.34 14.68
C VAL A 434 -0.04 -8.44 13.15
N ILE A 435 0.80 -7.71 12.42
CA ILE A 435 0.85 -7.69 10.95
C ILE A 435 1.28 -9.05 10.37
N GLN A 436 2.12 -9.82 11.06
CA GLN A 436 2.50 -11.18 10.64
C GLN A 436 1.53 -12.25 11.16
N GLY A 437 0.90 -12.03 12.31
CA GLY A 437 0.20 -13.04 13.13
C GLY A 437 -1.05 -13.71 12.54
N ARG A 438 -1.56 -13.28 11.37
CA ARG A 438 -2.77 -13.87 10.77
C ARG A 438 -2.52 -15.13 9.94
N LYS A 439 -1.28 -15.61 9.82
CA LYS A 439 -0.98 -16.91 9.21
C LYS A 439 -1.44 -18.13 10.05
N MET A 440 -1.94 -17.92 11.28
CA MET A 440 -2.29 -19.01 12.21
C MET A 440 -3.81 -19.24 12.41
N ASP A 441 -4.69 -18.36 11.91
CA ASP A 441 -6.15 -18.50 12.04
C ASP A 441 -6.83 -18.58 10.67
N LEU A 442 -6.55 -19.66 9.94
CA LEU A 442 -7.58 -20.27 9.09
C LEU A 442 -8.22 -21.36 9.95
N PRO A 443 -9.53 -21.30 10.26
CA PRO A 443 -10.22 -22.54 10.53
C PRO A 443 -10.05 -23.38 9.25
N VAL A 444 -9.27 -24.45 9.37
CA VAL A 444 -9.42 -25.62 8.52
C VAL A 444 -10.92 -25.83 8.41
N ALA A 445 -11.44 -25.73 7.19
CA ALA A 445 -12.77 -26.21 6.88
C ALA A 445 -12.80 -27.69 7.27
N ALA A 446 -13.19 -27.95 8.51
CA ALA A 446 -13.55 -29.27 8.98
C ALA A 446 -14.89 -29.59 8.33
N GLY A 447 -14.83 -30.41 7.28
CA GLY A 447 -15.89 -31.30 6.82
C GLY A 447 -17.18 -30.65 6.31
N VAL A 448 -17.38 -30.71 4.99
CA VAL A 448 -18.49 -31.46 4.37
C VAL A 448 -17.94 -32.15 3.12
#